data_AF-A0LB54-F1
#
_entry.id   AF-A0LB54-F1
#
_cell.length_a   1.000
_cell.length_b   1.000
_cell.length_c   1.000
_cell.angle_alpha   90.00
_cell.angle_beta   90.00
_cell.angle_gamma   90.00
#
_symmetry.space_group_name_H-M   'P 1'
#
loop_
_entity.id
_entity.type
_entity.pdbx_description
1 polymer ?
#
loop_
_entity_poly.entity_id
_entity_poly.type
_entity_poly.pdbx_seq_one_letter_code
_entity_poly.pdbx_strand_id
1 'polypeptide(L)'
;MHRHLFLKKPDPVVLVHMNSLSLLIWGLISQFFSPRHNAQIRLLKAQVRILQERLPSQRVIASPEEKSELLRLGADFDHQINDLIMIVKPNTYRRWLNQSSSGKPFGRPRLTQELRDTVICMAKENLQWGYRRIVGELKKLGLYAGANSVKRILNEAGIHPEPEKSKPTPPLPWDTFIKAHLETTLACDFFSKVRP
;
A
#
# COMPACT_ATOMS: atom_id res chain seq x y z
N MET A 1 27.12 -66.72 -13.04
CA MET A 1 27.41 -66.79 -14.48
C MET A 1 26.91 -65.50 -15.12
N HIS A 2 27.83 -64.57 -15.41
CA HIS A 2 27.55 -63.20 -15.84
C HIS A 2 27.11 -63.15 -17.31
N ARG A 3 25.90 -62.63 -17.59
CA ARG A 3 25.49 -62.20 -18.94
C ARG A 3 26.14 -60.85 -19.23
N HIS A 4 27.20 -60.85 -20.04
CA HIS A 4 27.76 -59.62 -20.60
C HIS A 4 26.76 -59.05 -21.62
N LEU A 5 26.05 -57.98 -21.24
CA LEU A 5 25.37 -57.11 -22.19
C LEU A 5 26.44 -56.48 -23.09
N PHE A 6 26.58 -57.00 -24.30
CA PHE A 6 27.33 -56.35 -25.37
C PHE A 6 26.56 -55.09 -25.76
N LEU A 7 26.93 -53.96 -25.15
CA LEU A 7 26.58 -52.63 -25.66
C LEU A 7 27.25 -52.49 -27.02
N LYS A 8 26.49 -52.77 -28.08
CA LYS A 8 26.89 -52.53 -29.47
C LYS A 8 27.29 -51.06 -29.58
N LYS A 9 28.58 -50.80 -29.85
CA LYS A 9 29.05 -49.43 -30.11
C LYS A 9 28.21 -48.86 -31.24
N PRO A 10 27.67 -47.63 -31.10
CA PRO A 10 26.81 -47.05 -32.12
C PRO A 10 27.56 -46.96 -33.45
N ASP A 11 26.88 -47.36 -34.53
CA ASP A 11 27.44 -47.38 -35.88
C ASP A 11 27.93 -45.97 -36.26
N PRO A 12 29.07 -45.83 -36.97
CA PRO A 12 29.72 -44.53 -37.21
C PRO A 12 28.81 -43.54 -37.96
N VAL A 13 27.88 -44.05 -38.77
CA VAL A 13 26.88 -43.25 -39.47
C VAL A 13 25.91 -42.57 -38.49
N VAL A 14 25.49 -43.27 -37.43
CA VAL A 14 24.56 -42.73 -36.42
C VAL A 14 25.23 -41.62 -35.61
N LEU A 15 26.51 -41.78 -35.25
CA LEU A 15 27.30 -40.77 -34.58
C LEU A 15 27.45 -39.47 -35.40
N VAL A 16 27.68 -39.60 -36.71
CA VAL A 16 27.76 -38.44 -37.61
C VAL A 16 26.43 -37.69 -37.69
N HIS A 17 25.31 -38.41 -37.85
CA HIS A 17 23.98 -37.79 -37.89
C HIS A 17 23.60 -37.12 -36.57
N MET A 18 23.92 -37.74 -35.43
CA MET A 18 23.69 -37.14 -34.10
C MET A 18 24.50 -35.85 -33.90
N ASN A 19 25.76 -35.83 -34.34
CA ASN A 19 26.59 -34.63 -34.29
C ASN A 19 26.07 -33.54 -35.24
N SER A 20 25.65 -33.88 -36.45
CA SER A 20 25.04 -32.93 -37.39
C SER A 20 23.74 -32.32 -36.84
N LEU A 21 22.89 -33.13 -36.19
CA LEU A 21 21.66 -32.64 -35.56
C LEU A 21 21.97 -31.72 -34.38
N SER A 22 22.97 -32.05 -33.56
CA SER A 22 23.42 -31.21 -32.45
C SER A 22 23.96 -29.85 -32.92
N LEU A 23 24.69 -29.81 -34.05
CA LEU A 23 25.19 -28.58 -34.65
C LEU A 23 24.06 -27.73 -35.24
N LEU A 24 23.04 -28.35 -35.84
CA LEU A 24 21.85 -27.65 -36.32
C LEU A 24 21.06 -27.05 -35.14
N ILE A 25 20.85 -27.80 -34.07
CA ILE A 25 20.21 -27.32 -32.84
C ILE A 25 21.00 -26.16 -32.23
N TRP A 26 22.32 -26.29 -32.11
CA TRP A 26 23.19 -25.23 -31.56
C TRP A 26 23.20 -23.98 -32.44
N GLY A 27 23.21 -24.13 -33.76
CA GLY A 27 23.08 -23.04 -34.71
C GLY A 27 21.74 -22.32 -34.59
N LEU A 28 20.64 -23.06 -34.42
CA LEU A 28 19.30 -22.51 -34.26
C LEU A 28 19.15 -21.79 -32.92
N ILE A 29 19.66 -22.36 -31.83
CA ILE A 29 19.72 -21.73 -30.50
C ILE A 29 20.59 -20.46 -30.56
N SER A 30 21.75 -20.51 -31.21
CA SER A 30 22.64 -19.35 -31.39
C SER A 30 21.98 -18.26 -32.23
N GLN A 31 21.20 -18.62 -33.26
CA GLN A 31 20.43 -17.67 -34.07
C GLN A 31 19.24 -17.08 -33.30
N PHE A 32 18.64 -17.84 -32.39
CA PHE A 32 17.59 -17.33 -31.51
C PHE A 32 18.16 -16.40 -30.43
N PHE A 33 19.34 -16.71 -29.88
CA PHE A 33 20.08 -15.85 -28.94
C PHE A 33 20.90 -14.73 -29.61
N SER A 34 20.81 -14.58 -30.92
CA SER A 34 21.61 -13.63 -31.71
C SER A 34 21.25 -12.15 -31.47
N PRO A 35 22.10 -11.19 -31.92
CA PRO A 35 22.05 -9.75 -31.62
C PRO A 35 20.76 -8.98 -31.90
N ARG A 36 19.79 -9.59 -32.61
CA ARG A 36 18.49 -8.99 -32.97
C ARG A 36 17.54 -8.86 -31.78
N HIS A 37 17.42 -9.88 -30.94
CA HIS A 37 16.64 -9.76 -29.68
C HIS A 37 17.26 -8.71 -28.75
N ASN A 38 18.59 -8.65 -28.72
CA ASN A 38 19.31 -7.58 -28.02
C ASN A 38 19.00 -6.20 -28.61
N ALA A 39 18.71 -6.07 -29.92
CA ALA A 39 18.36 -4.80 -30.54
C ALA A 39 16.98 -4.29 -30.10
N GLN A 40 15.97 -5.16 -30.04
CA GLN A 40 14.65 -4.79 -29.53
C GLN A 40 14.71 -4.34 -28.07
N ILE A 41 15.42 -5.10 -27.23
CA ILE A 41 15.63 -4.72 -25.83
C ILE A 41 16.38 -3.38 -25.72
N ARG A 42 17.46 -3.17 -26.50
CA ARG A 42 18.19 -1.90 -26.53
C ARG A 42 17.29 -0.73 -26.94
N LEU A 43 16.44 -0.92 -27.95
CA LEU A 43 15.50 0.10 -28.41
C LEU A 43 14.50 0.47 -27.32
N LEU A 44 13.86 -0.52 -26.69
CA LEU A 44 12.92 -0.30 -25.60
C LEU A 44 13.60 0.41 -24.41
N LYS A 45 14.80 -0.03 -24.03
CA LYS A 45 15.61 0.62 -22.98
C LYS A 45 15.91 2.08 -23.32
N ALA A 46 16.21 2.39 -24.58
CA ALA A 46 16.44 3.76 -25.04
C ALA A 46 15.16 4.61 -25.01
N GLN A 47 14.02 4.06 -25.45
CA GLN A 47 12.72 4.73 -25.37
C GLN A 47 12.35 5.07 -23.93
N VAL A 48 12.50 4.13 -23.00
CA VAL A 48 12.25 4.37 -21.57
C VAL A 48 13.13 5.49 -21.03
N ARG A 49 14.42 5.52 -21.39
CA ARG A 49 15.34 6.60 -20.97
C ARG A 49 14.88 7.96 -21.48
N ILE A 50 14.52 8.06 -22.77
CA ILE A 50 14.03 9.31 -23.37
C ILE A 50 12.75 9.77 -22.67
N LEU A 51 11.83 8.85 -22.37
CA LEU A 51 10.61 9.18 -21.63
C LEU A 51 10.95 9.71 -20.23
N GLN A 52 11.84 9.03 -19.49
CA GLN A 52 12.28 9.43 -18.16
C GLN A 52 12.90 10.83 -18.12
N GLU A 53 13.72 11.18 -19.11
CA GLU A 53 14.33 12.52 -19.24
C GLU A 53 13.30 13.62 -19.47
N ARG A 54 12.14 13.29 -20.05
CA ARG A 54 11.06 14.25 -20.31
C ARG A 54 10.08 14.42 -19.14
N LEU A 55 10.18 13.60 -18.09
CA LEU A 55 9.31 13.76 -16.92
C LEU A 55 9.81 14.92 -16.03
N PRO A 56 8.94 15.89 -15.66
CA PRO A 56 9.32 17.03 -14.81
C PRO A 56 9.69 16.62 -13.38
N SER A 57 9.24 15.43 -12.95
CA SER A 57 9.60 14.82 -11.68
C SER A 57 10.40 13.56 -11.93
N GLN A 58 11.68 13.56 -11.53
CA GLN A 58 12.59 12.43 -11.72
C GLN A 58 12.21 11.16 -10.91
N ARG A 59 11.12 11.22 -10.14
CA ARG A 59 10.64 10.16 -9.27
C ARG A 59 9.28 9.65 -9.76
N VAL A 60 9.29 8.52 -10.45
CA VAL A 60 8.08 7.77 -10.78
C VAL A 60 7.59 7.07 -9.52
N ILE A 61 6.40 7.45 -9.04
CA ILE A 61 5.72 6.77 -7.93
C ILE A 61 4.86 5.68 -8.54
N ALA A 62 5.27 4.42 -8.39
CA ALA A 62 4.49 3.29 -8.92
C ALA A 62 3.18 3.12 -8.14
N SER A 63 2.08 2.93 -8.87
CA SER A 63 0.79 2.56 -8.30
C SER A 63 0.85 1.15 -7.69
N PRO A 64 -0.10 0.78 -6.81
CA PRO A 64 -0.18 -0.59 -6.27
C PRO A 64 -0.31 -1.66 -7.36
N GLU A 65 -1.00 -1.34 -8.47
CA GLU A 65 -1.23 -2.24 -9.61
C GLU A 65 0.04 -2.42 -10.45
N GLU A 66 0.75 -1.32 -10.74
CA GLU A 66 2.04 -1.36 -11.43
C GLU A 66 3.07 -2.15 -10.61
N LYS A 67 3.07 -1.95 -9.28
CA LYS A 67 3.90 -2.72 -8.35
C LYS A 67 3.59 -4.21 -8.44
N SER A 68 2.32 -4.62 -8.44
CA SER A 68 1.95 -6.04 -8.52
C SER A 68 2.35 -6.65 -9.85
N GLU A 69 2.18 -5.92 -10.95
CA GLU A 69 2.55 -6.42 -12.27
C GLU A 69 4.06 -6.58 -12.41
N LEU A 70 4.86 -5.64 -11.89
CA LEU A 70 6.32 -5.77 -11.85
C LEU A 70 6.77 -6.97 -11.00
N LEU A 71 6.08 -7.24 -9.89
CA LEU A 71 6.37 -8.42 -9.06
C LEU A 71 6.00 -9.71 -9.79
N ARG A 72 4.85 -9.74 -10.48
CA ARG A 72 4.39 -10.88 -11.29
C ARG A 72 5.36 -11.19 -12.41
N LEU A 73 5.68 -10.22 -13.25
CA LEU A 73 6.65 -10.37 -14.35
C LEU A 73 8.04 -10.74 -13.84
N GLY A 74 8.45 -10.19 -12.69
CA GLY A 74 9.74 -10.52 -12.09
C GLY A 74 9.82 -11.95 -11.56
N ALA A 75 8.70 -12.56 -11.19
CA ALA A 75 8.67 -13.96 -10.77
C ALA A 75 9.05 -14.90 -11.93
N ASP A 76 8.73 -14.53 -13.19
CA ASP A 76 9.04 -15.33 -14.37
C ASP A 76 10.56 -15.51 -14.61
N PHE A 77 11.40 -14.67 -13.99
CA PHE A 77 12.86 -14.72 -14.08
C PHE A 77 13.55 -14.68 -12.69
N ASP A 78 12.92 -15.29 -11.68
CA ASP A 78 13.49 -15.47 -10.33
C ASP A 78 13.92 -14.14 -9.66
N HIS A 79 13.17 -13.07 -9.95
CA HIS A 79 13.43 -11.72 -9.43
C HIS A 79 14.84 -11.17 -9.72
N GLN A 80 15.52 -11.68 -10.76
CA GLN A 80 16.83 -11.19 -11.23
C GLN A 80 16.70 -9.88 -12.02
N ILE A 81 16.28 -8.84 -11.33
CA ILE A 81 15.86 -7.56 -11.90
C ILE A 81 16.97 -6.52 -12.11
N ASN A 82 18.20 -6.75 -11.61
CA ASN A 82 19.24 -5.72 -11.51
C ASN A 82 19.54 -5.02 -12.86
N ASP A 83 19.57 -5.77 -13.97
CA ASP A 83 19.90 -5.26 -15.31
C ASP A 83 18.67 -4.95 -16.18
N LEU A 84 17.47 -5.19 -15.63
CA LEU A 84 16.20 -5.11 -16.34
C LEU A 84 15.33 -3.95 -15.84
N ILE A 85 15.36 -3.66 -14.54
CA ILE A 85 14.49 -2.65 -13.95
C ILE A 85 15.05 -1.24 -14.15
N MET A 86 14.32 -0.43 -14.91
CA MET A 86 14.73 0.94 -15.24
C MET A 86 13.88 2.01 -14.56
N ILE A 87 12.63 1.68 -14.22
CA ILE A 87 11.66 2.63 -13.67
C ILE A 87 11.85 2.82 -12.16
N VAL A 88 12.16 1.74 -11.44
CA VAL A 88 12.35 1.76 -9.98
C VAL A 88 13.72 1.20 -9.61
N LYS A 89 14.28 1.68 -8.50
CA LYS A 89 15.58 1.17 -8.01
C LYS A 89 15.46 -0.31 -7.63
N PRO A 90 16.46 -1.17 -7.91
CA PRO A 90 16.44 -2.57 -7.52
C PRO A 90 16.17 -2.81 -6.03
N ASN A 91 16.73 -1.95 -5.16
CA ASN A 91 16.49 -2.02 -3.72
C ASN A 91 15.02 -1.73 -3.33
N THR A 92 14.34 -0.87 -4.08
CA THR A 92 12.91 -0.59 -3.87
C THR A 92 12.08 -1.81 -4.24
N TYR A 93 12.39 -2.45 -5.35
CA TYR A 93 11.74 -3.69 -5.78
C TYR A 93 11.94 -4.82 -4.75
N ARG A 94 13.17 -5.03 -4.25
CA ARG A 94 13.41 -6.04 -3.21
C ARG A 94 12.63 -5.76 -1.92
N ARG A 95 12.48 -4.49 -1.52
CA ARG A 95 11.62 -4.12 -0.38
C ARG A 95 10.18 -4.53 -0.63
N TRP A 96 9.67 -4.34 -1.84
CA TRP A 96 8.32 -4.75 -2.21
C TRP A 96 8.13 -6.26 -2.17
N LEU A 97 9.09 -7.02 -2.70
CA LEU A 97 9.08 -8.48 -2.66
C LEU A 97 9.06 -9.00 -1.21
N ASN A 98 9.93 -8.47 -0.35
CA ASN A 98 9.95 -8.84 1.06
C ASN A 98 8.65 -8.47 1.77
N GLN A 99 7.99 -7.37 1.39
CA GLN A 99 6.69 -6.96 1.93
C GLN A 99 5.57 -7.91 1.49
N SER A 100 5.55 -8.35 0.22
CA SER A 100 4.55 -9.30 -0.26
C SER A 100 4.73 -10.68 0.37
N SER A 101 5.96 -11.14 0.57
CA SER A 101 6.24 -12.45 1.15
C SER A 101 6.03 -12.50 2.68
N SER A 102 6.22 -11.39 3.38
CA SER A 102 6.12 -11.36 4.86
C SER A 102 4.68 -11.28 5.39
N GLY A 103 3.69 -11.00 4.52
CA GLY A 103 2.29 -10.80 4.94
C GLY A 103 2.09 -9.69 5.98
N LYS A 104 3.14 -8.92 6.30
CA LYS A 104 3.17 -7.95 7.38
C LYS A 104 2.90 -6.57 6.79
N PRO A 105 1.77 -5.91 7.09
CA PRO A 105 1.55 -4.55 6.64
C PRO A 105 2.64 -3.63 7.20
N PHE A 106 3.15 -2.75 6.34
CA PHE A 106 4.22 -1.81 6.71
C PHE A 106 3.69 -0.74 7.68
N GLY A 107 4.41 -0.51 8.78
CA GLY A 107 4.14 0.57 9.74
C GLY A 107 3.74 0.07 11.14
N ARG A 108 3.58 1.02 12.08
CA ARG A 108 3.02 0.72 13.41
C ARG A 108 1.69 -0.02 13.21
N PRO A 109 1.45 -1.13 13.93
CA PRO A 109 0.17 -1.82 13.87
C PRO A 109 -0.96 -0.78 13.95
N ARG A 110 -1.91 -0.85 13.02
CA ARG A 110 -3.12 -0.02 13.13
C ARG A 110 -3.72 -0.31 14.50
N LEU A 111 -4.33 0.72 15.11
CA LEU A 111 -5.11 0.51 16.33
C LEU A 111 -6.04 -0.69 16.12
N THR A 112 -6.17 -1.54 17.14
CA THR A 112 -7.03 -2.73 17.08
C THR A 112 -8.43 -2.33 16.63
N GLN A 113 -9.08 -3.20 15.87
CA GLN A 113 -10.41 -2.90 15.33
C GLN A 113 -11.40 -2.54 16.44
N GLU A 114 -11.34 -3.24 17.57
CA GLU A 114 -12.11 -2.96 18.79
C GLU A 114 -11.94 -1.52 19.30
N LEU A 115 -10.71 -1.00 19.31
CA LEU A 115 -10.45 0.38 19.72
C LEU A 115 -10.99 1.39 18.71
N ARG A 116 -10.91 1.07 17.41
CA ARG A 116 -11.50 1.91 16.35
C ARG A 116 -13.02 1.95 16.48
N ASP A 117 -13.65 0.81 16.72
CA ASP A 117 -15.10 0.70 16.87
C ASP A 117 -15.58 1.45 18.11
N THR A 118 -14.83 1.37 19.22
CA THR A 118 -15.09 2.15 20.45
C THR A 118 -15.02 3.66 20.17
N VAL A 119 -13.99 4.13 19.46
CA VAL A 119 -13.85 5.54 19.06
C VAL A 119 -15.05 6.01 18.23
N ILE A 120 -15.48 5.20 17.27
CA ILE A 120 -16.60 5.51 16.38
C ILE A 120 -17.92 5.55 17.16
N CYS A 121 -18.15 4.58 18.04
CA CYS A 121 -19.33 4.50 18.90
C CYS A 121 -19.46 5.74 19.80
N MET A 122 -18.39 6.10 20.53
CA MET A 122 -18.37 7.30 21.38
C MET A 122 -18.68 8.58 20.61
N ALA A 123 -18.12 8.72 19.41
CA ALA A 123 -18.33 9.91 18.57
C ALA A 123 -19.75 9.97 17.98
N LYS A 124 -20.36 8.82 17.65
CA LYS A 124 -21.75 8.76 17.17
C LYS A 124 -22.75 9.08 18.27
N GLU A 125 -22.51 8.59 19.48
CA GLU A 125 -23.37 8.85 20.64
C GLU A 125 -23.23 10.30 21.15
N ASN A 126 -22.05 10.91 20.94
CA ASN A 126 -21.74 12.24 21.44
C ASN A 126 -21.14 13.13 20.34
N LEU A 127 -21.97 13.54 19.37
CA LEU A 127 -21.54 14.34 18.22
C LEU A 127 -20.84 15.68 18.58
N GLN A 128 -21.12 16.21 19.77
CA GLN A 128 -20.52 17.44 20.31
C GLN A 128 -19.09 17.24 20.83
N TRP A 129 -18.61 16.00 20.94
CA TRP A 129 -17.30 15.71 21.50
C TRP A 129 -16.20 15.83 20.46
N GLY A 130 -15.41 16.91 20.54
CA GLY A 130 -14.19 17.03 19.75
C GLY A 130 -13.16 15.91 20.04
N TYR A 131 -12.26 15.68 19.08
CA TYR A 131 -11.28 14.57 19.14
C TYR A 131 -10.42 14.55 20.42
N ARG A 132 -10.08 15.72 20.99
CA ARG A 132 -9.32 15.78 22.26
C ARG A 132 -10.12 15.26 23.45
N ARG A 133 -11.43 15.45 23.46
CA ARG A 133 -12.31 14.95 24.53
C ARG A 133 -12.39 13.43 24.48
N ILE A 134 -12.59 12.87 23.29
CA ILE A 134 -12.61 11.40 23.07
C ILE A 134 -11.30 10.76 23.55
N VAL A 135 -10.14 11.35 23.24
CA VAL A 135 -8.84 10.86 23.76
C VAL A 135 -8.80 10.83 25.30
N GLY A 136 -9.35 11.85 25.95
CA GLY A 136 -9.44 11.91 27.41
C GLY A 136 -10.30 10.80 27.99
N GLU A 137 -11.46 10.52 27.38
CA GLU A 137 -12.35 9.45 27.82
C GLU A 137 -11.75 8.06 27.59
N LEU A 138 -11.09 7.83 26.44
CA LEU A 138 -10.35 6.59 26.19
C LEU A 138 -9.30 6.34 27.28
N LYS A 139 -8.57 7.39 27.69
CA LYS A 139 -7.57 7.28 28.76
C LYS A 139 -8.19 6.85 30.10
N LYS A 140 -9.42 7.28 30.41
CA LYS A 140 -10.13 6.85 31.63
C LYS A 140 -10.51 5.38 31.58
N LEU A 141 -10.78 4.84 30.39
CA LEU A 141 -11.09 3.43 30.16
C LEU A 141 -9.82 2.54 30.05
N GLY A 142 -8.62 3.12 30.26
CA GLY A 142 -7.35 2.40 30.10
C GLY A 142 -6.93 2.17 28.65
N LEU A 143 -7.63 2.78 27.68
CA LEU A 143 -7.34 2.67 26.26
C LEU A 143 -6.49 3.85 25.78
N TYR A 144 -5.48 3.59 24.94
CA TYR A 144 -4.56 4.63 24.46
C TYR A 144 -4.66 4.85 22.95
N ALA A 145 -5.08 6.06 22.56
CA ALA A 145 -5.07 6.54 21.19
C ALA A 145 -4.57 7.99 21.14
N GLY A 146 -3.67 8.30 20.21
CA GLY A 146 -3.24 9.69 19.98
C GLY A 146 -4.35 10.52 19.34
N ALA A 147 -4.38 11.84 19.59
CA ALA A 147 -5.38 12.74 19.02
C ALA A 147 -5.44 12.70 17.49
N ASN A 148 -4.29 12.62 16.81
CA ASN A 148 -4.23 12.47 15.36
C ASN A 148 -4.78 11.11 14.89
N SER A 149 -4.60 10.04 15.67
CA SER A 149 -5.16 8.72 15.36
C SER A 149 -6.68 8.75 15.45
N VAL A 150 -7.23 9.36 16.51
CA VAL A 150 -8.68 9.56 16.68
C VAL A 150 -9.24 10.42 15.55
N LYS A 151 -8.61 11.57 15.24
CA LYS A 151 -8.99 12.42 14.09
C LYS A 151 -9.03 11.63 12.78
N ARG A 152 -8.01 10.80 12.53
CA ARG A 152 -7.93 9.96 11.32
C ARG A 152 -9.04 8.91 11.27
N ILE A 153 -9.29 8.20 12.37
CA ILE A 153 -10.36 7.19 12.46
C ILE A 153 -11.72 7.80 12.16
N LEU A 154 -12.01 8.96 12.74
CA LEU A 154 -13.30 9.64 12.56
C LEU A 154 -13.45 10.17 11.13
N ASN A 155 -12.40 10.75 10.56
CA ASN A 155 -12.39 11.16 9.16
C ASN A 155 -12.58 9.98 8.20
N GLU A 156 -11.90 8.85 8.45
CA GLU A 156 -12.09 7.60 7.68
C GLU A 156 -13.54 7.08 7.78
N ALA A 157 -14.20 7.31 8.91
CA ALA A 157 -15.61 6.94 9.15
C ALA A 157 -16.63 8.00 8.69
N GLY A 158 -16.19 9.13 8.12
CA GLY A 158 -17.05 10.25 7.72
C GLY A 158 -17.71 10.99 8.90
N ILE A 159 -17.20 10.80 10.12
CA ILE A 159 -17.70 11.47 11.32
C ILE A 159 -16.84 12.71 11.54
N HIS A 160 -17.49 13.87 11.56
CA HIS A 160 -16.85 15.15 11.81
C HIS A 160 -17.41 15.72 13.11
N PRO A 161 -16.99 15.21 14.28
CA PRO A 161 -17.42 15.79 15.54
C PRO A 161 -16.90 17.21 15.64
N GLU A 162 -17.75 18.07 16.20
CA GLU A 162 -17.64 19.53 16.39
C GLU A 162 -16.54 20.25 15.58
N PRO A 163 -16.88 21.20 14.70
CA PRO A 163 -15.90 21.95 13.93
C PRO A 163 -14.84 22.56 14.86
N GLU A 164 -13.57 22.37 14.46
CA GLU A 164 -12.46 23.16 15.00
C GLU A 164 -12.88 24.65 15.00
N LYS A 165 -12.46 25.36 16.04
CA LYS A 165 -12.78 26.77 16.38
C LYS A 165 -12.55 27.81 15.26
N SER A 166 -12.28 27.38 14.02
CA SER A 166 -12.00 28.20 12.84
C SER A 166 -13.22 28.52 11.98
N LYS A 167 -14.42 28.00 12.27
CA LYS A 167 -15.65 28.46 11.60
C LYS A 167 -16.30 29.59 12.42
N PRO A 168 -16.56 30.77 11.83
CA PRO A 168 -17.19 31.90 12.52
C PRO A 168 -18.68 31.69 12.81
N THR A 169 -19.26 30.58 12.35
CA THR A 169 -20.65 30.23 12.60
C THR A 169 -20.73 29.22 13.74
N PRO A 170 -21.50 29.49 14.81
CA PRO A 170 -21.66 28.55 15.90
C PRO A 170 -22.26 27.24 15.37
N PRO A 171 -21.77 26.08 15.82
CA PRO A 171 -22.24 24.79 15.36
C PRO A 171 -23.65 24.42 15.84
N LEU A 172 -24.20 25.19 16.79
CA LEU A 172 -25.61 25.16 17.14
C LEU A 172 -26.30 26.46 16.66
N PRO A 173 -27.43 26.34 15.93
CA PRO A 173 -28.28 27.50 15.70
C PRO A 173 -28.84 27.99 17.05
N TRP A 174 -28.96 29.32 17.17
CA TRP A 174 -29.26 30.02 18.43
C TRP A 174 -30.58 29.55 19.07
N ASP A 175 -31.54 29.14 18.26
CA ASP A 175 -32.82 28.59 18.72
C ASP A 175 -32.66 27.30 19.54
N THR A 176 -31.71 26.45 19.14
CA THR A 176 -31.45 25.15 19.74
C THR A 176 -30.72 25.32 21.07
N PHE A 177 -29.75 26.24 21.11
CA PHE A 177 -29.06 26.63 22.34
C PHE A 177 -30.04 27.19 23.39
N ILE A 178 -30.93 28.10 22.98
CA ILE A 178 -31.92 28.68 23.89
C ILE A 178 -32.88 27.61 24.40
N LYS A 179 -33.43 26.73 23.54
CA LYS A 179 -34.32 25.65 23.99
C LYS A 179 -33.66 24.70 24.99
N ALA A 180 -32.39 24.36 24.78
CA ALA A 180 -31.65 23.46 25.67
C ALA A 180 -31.39 24.07 27.06
N HIS A 181 -31.24 25.40 27.14
CA HIS A 181 -30.91 26.11 28.38
C HIS A 181 -32.06 26.93 28.95
N LEU A 182 -33.23 26.96 28.31
CA LEU A 182 -34.39 27.76 28.71
C LEU A 182 -34.83 27.42 30.14
N GLU A 183 -35.04 26.14 30.43
CA GLU A 183 -35.47 25.67 31.75
C GLU A 183 -34.48 26.05 32.85
N THR A 184 -33.18 25.89 32.59
CA THR A 184 -32.12 26.26 33.55
C THR A 184 -32.06 27.77 33.76
N THR A 185 -32.21 28.55 32.68
CA THR A 185 -32.16 30.02 32.74
C THR A 185 -33.38 30.58 33.47
N LEU A 186 -34.57 30.05 33.18
CA LEU A 186 -35.81 30.38 33.90
C LEU A 186 -35.68 30.03 35.38
N ALA A 187 -35.18 28.85 35.71
CA ALA A 187 -34.96 28.46 37.10
C ALA A 187 -34.04 29.45 37.83
N CYS A 188 -32.91 29.85 37.21
CA CYS A 188 -32.00 30.83 37.79
C CYS A 188 -32.65 32.22 37.98
N ASP A 189 -33.52 32.65 37.06
CA ASP A 189 -34.21 33.95 37.16
C ASP A 189 -35.13 34.02 38.39
N PHE A 190 -35.84 32.92 38.71
CA PHE A 190 -36.69 32.84 39.90
C PHE A 190 -35.93 32.94 41.23
N PHE A 191 -34.64 32.57 41.27
CA PHE A 191 -33.82 32.66 42.49
C PHE A 191 -33.14 34.03 42.68
N SER A 192 -33.31 34.98 41.75
CA SER A 192 -32.62 36.28 41.81
C SER A 192 -33.36 37.36 42.61
N LYS A 193 -34.54 37.08 43.20
CA LYS A 193 -35.26 38.07 44.02
C LYS A 193 -34.67 38.22 45.42
N VAL A 194 -33.53 38.92 45.50
CA VAL A 194 -33.09 39.56 46.74
C VAL A 194 -33.91 40.84 46.91
N ARG A 195 -34.97 40.78 47.71
CA ARG A 195 -35.61 41.99 48.26
C ARG A 195 -34.93 42.35 49.58
N PRO A 196 -34.47 43.60 49.80
CA PRO A 196 -34.59 44.21 51.12
C PRO A 196 -36.07 44.46 51.46
#